data_AF-A0A3B9HDS1-F1
#
_entry.id   AF-A0A3B9HDS1-F1
#
_cell.length_a   1.000
_cell.length_b   1.000
_cell.length_c   1.000
_cell.angle_alpha   90.00
_cell.angle_beta   90.00
_cell.angle_gamma   90.00
#
_symmetry.space_group_name_H-M   'P 1'
#
loop_
_entity.id
_entity.type
_entity.pdbx_description
1 polymer ?
#
loop_
_entity_poly.entity_id
_entity_poly.type
_entity_poly.pdbx_seq_one_letter_code
_entity_poly.pdbx_strand_id
1 'polypeptide(L)'
;MTSQARTTPQLITKLARSSLNFMVHRPIGGAGIIIIIVMCLMALFAEFITFHDPLDWSLKNKLASPNGEFWLGTDDKGRDLWARMTMGARVSLQVGFLSVAFGSGLGG
;
A
#
# COMPACT_ATOMS: atom_id res chain seq x y z
N MET A 1 -29.98 -7.54 -38.37
CA MET A 1 -30.88 -7.29 -37.23
C MET A 1 -30.32 -8.03 -36.03
N THR A 2 -29.89 -7.27 -35.01
CA THR A 2 -29.81 -7.59 -33.57
C THR A 2 -29.15 -8.90 -33.13
N SER A 3 -28.29 -8.98 -32.13
CA SER A 3 -27.70 -8.03 -31.20
C SER A 3 -26.65 -8.86 -30.45
N GLN A 4 -25.43 -8.34 -30.39
CA GLN A 4 -24.31 -8.91 -29.65
C GLN A 4 -24.64 -8.96 -28.15
N ALA A 5 -25.22 -10.07 -27.69
CA ALA A 5 -25.20 -10.45 -26.28
C ALA A 5 -23.77 -10.91 -25.92
N ARG A 6 -22.83 -9.96 -25.84
CA ARG A 6 -21.52 -10.17 -25.24
C ARG A 6 -21.74 -10.43 -23.75
N THR A 7 -21.81 -11.70 -23.38
CA THR A 7 -21.91 -12.15 -22.00
C THR A 7 -20.72 -11.60 -21.19
N THR A 8 -21.01 -10.63 -20.31
CA THR A 8 -20.13 -10.00 -19.32
C THR A 8 -19.12 -10.93 -18.60
N PRO A 9 -19.43 -12.20 -18.26
CA PRO A 9 -18.45 -13.08 -17.60
C PRO A 9 -17.17 -13.32 -18.41
N GLN A 10 -17.24 -13.31 -19.74
CA GLN A 10 -16.11 -13.63 -20.62
C GLN A 10 -15.00 -12.57 -20.58
N LEU A 11 -15.36 -11.29 -20.36
CA LEU A 11 -14.41 -10.18 -20.35
C LEU A 11 -13.60 -10.16 -19.06
N ILE A 12 -14.26 -10.37 -17.92
CA ILE A 12 -13.63 -10.42 -16.59
C ILE A 12 -12.68 -11.60 -16.51
N THR A 13 -13.10 -12.79 -16.97
CA THR A 13 -12.22 -13.96 -17.00
C THR A 13 -11.06 -13.78 -17.98
N LYS A 14 -11.25 -13.09 -19.12
CA LYS A 14 -10.14 -12.82 -20.05
C LYS A 14 -9.16 -11.81 -19.47
N LEU A 15 -9.63 -10.73 -18.85
CA LEU A 15 -8.78 -9.75 -18.19
C LEU A 15 -8.04 -10.36 -17.01
N ALA A 16 -8.73 -11.06 -16.11
CA ALA A 16 -8.12 -11.74 -14.97
C ALA A 16 -7.09 -12.80 -15.40
N ARG A 17 -7.41 -13.62 -16.40
CA ARG A 17 -6.50 -14.65 -16.93
C ARG A 17 -5.33 -14.04 -17.68
N SER A 18 -5.53 -12.91 -18.37
CA SER A 18 -4.45 -12.16 -19.03
C SER A 18 -3.51 -11.50 -18.02
N SER A 19 -4.04 -10.85 -16.98
CA SER A 19 -3.25 -10.29 -15.87
C SER A 19 -2.46 -11.37 -15.14
N LEU A 20 -3.06 -12.55 -14.91
CA LEU A 20 -2.40 -13.69 -14.27
C LEU A 20 -1.29 -14.27 -15.18
N ASN A 21 -1.55 -14.40 -16.48
CA ASN A 21 -0.56 -14.89 -17.43
C ASN A 21 0.60 -13.90 -17.61
N PHE A 22 0.32 -12.59 -17.56
CA PHE A 22 1.32 -11.53 -17.60
C PHE A 22 2.18 -11.53 -16.34
N MET A 23 1.59 -11.79 -15.16
CA MET A 23 2.29 -11.90 -13.88
C MET A 23 3.29 -13.07 -13.84
N VAL A 24 2.97 -14.19 -14.51
CA VAL A 24 3.83 -15.38 -14.59
C VAL A 24 4.89 -15.24 -15.70
N HIS A 25 4.56 -14.64 -16.84
CA HIS A 25 5.50 -14.50 -17.97
C HIS A 25 6.42 -13.28 -17.89
N ARG A 26 6.10 -12.29 -17.03
CA ARG A 26 6.91 -11.07 -16.80
C ARG A 26 7.21 -10.96 -15.29
N PRO A 27 8.25 -11.64 -14.77
CA PRO A 27 8.51 -11.74 -13.34
C PRO A 27 8.73 -10.38 -12.66
N ILE A 28 9.31 -9.41 -13.37
CA ILE A 28 9.53 -8.04 -12.87
C ILE A 28 8.20 -7.29 -12.72
N GLY A 29 7.29 -7.41 -13.69
CA GLY A 29 5.98 -6.76 -13.63
C GLY A 29 5.09 -7.38 -12.54
N GLY A 30 5.15 -8.71 -12.38
CA GLY A 30 4.44 -9.40 -11.32
C GLY A 30 4.92 -9.01 -9.92
N ALA A 31 6.24 -8.94 -9.71
CA ALA A 31 6.81 -8.47 -8.45
C ALA A 31 6.36 -7.04 -8.10
N GLY A 32 6.34 -6.14 -9.09
CA GLY A 32 5.87 -4.77 -8.89
C GLY A 32 4.40 -4.69 -8.43
N ILE A 33 3.52 -5.46 -9.07
CA ILE A 33 2.09 -5.52 -8.69
C ILE A 33 1.94 -6.05 -7.26
N ILE A 34 2.67 -7.10 -6.90
CA ILE A 34 2.64 -7.66 -5.54
C ILE A 34 3.08 -6.61 -4.52
N ILE A 35 4.17 -5.90 -4.76
CA ILE A 35 4.66 -4.83 -3.87
C ILE A 35 3.59 -3.75 -3.69
N ILE A 36 2.97 -3.28 -4.78
CA ILE A 36 1.91 -2.27 -4.73
C ILE A 36 0.72 -2.76 -3.91
N ILE A 37 0.27 -4.01 -4.12
CA ILE A 37 -0.83 -4.59 -3.35
C ILE A 37 -0.48 -4.63 -1.86
N VAL A 38 0.73 -5.08 -1.50
CA VAL A 38 1.19 -5.13 -0.11
C VAL A 38 1.22 -3.71 0.50
N MET A 39 1.73 -2.72 -0.23
CA MET A 39 1.76 -1.33 0.24
C MET A 39 0.34 -0.76 0.44
N CYS A 40 -0.59 -1.03 -0.49
CA CYS A 40 -1.99 -0.64 -0.34
C CYS A 40 -2.63 -1.29 0.89
N LEU A 41 -2.40 -2.58 1.11
CA LEU A 41 -2.91 -3.29 2.29
C LEU A 41 -2.31 -2.70 3.58
N MET A 42 -0.99 -2.49 3.65
CA MET A 42 -0.35 -1.85 4.80
C MET A 42 -0.91 -0.46 5.07
N ALA A 43 -1.16 0.35 4.04
CA ALA A 43 -1.74 1.69 4.18
C ALA A 43 -3.20 1.68 4.68
N LEU A 44 -4.01 0.74 4.20
CA LEU A 44 -5.41 0.60 4.59
C LEU A 44 -5.56 0.06 6.01
N PHE A 45 -4.75 -0.95 6.36
CA PHE A 45 -4.74 -1.55 7.69
C PHE A 45 -3.79 -0.82 8.65
N ALA A 46 -3.27 0.36 8.27
CA ALA A 46 -2.30 1.09 9.05
C ALA A 46 -2.78 1.34 10.48
N GLU A 47 -3.99 1.89 10.65
CA GLU A 47 -4.61 2.15 11.96
C GLU A 47 -4.84 0.88 12.79
N PHE A 48 -4.95 -0.28 12.15
CA PHE A 48 -5.17 -1.56 12.85
C PHE A 48 -3.86 -2.28 13.20
N ILE A 49 -2.79 -2.00 12.46
CA ILE A 49 -1.46 -2.60 12.60
C ILE A 49 -0.57 -1.74 13.52
N THR A 50 -0.92 -0.48 13.73
CA THR A 50 -0.22 0.41 14.67
C THR A 50 -0.81 0.30 16.07
N PHE A 51 0.01 -0.24 16.99
CA PHE A 51 -0.33 -0.35 18.41
C PHE A 51 0.09 0.88 19.22
N HIS A 52 0.97 1.73 18.67
CA HIS A 52 1.50 2.92 19.32
C HIS A 52 1.20 4.19 18.53
N ASP A 53 0.99 5.30 19.23
CA ASP A 53 0.83 6.60 18.60
C ASP A 53 2.16 7.02 17.93
N PRO A 54 2.20 7.21 16.60
CA PRO A 54 3.41 7.57 15.86
C PRO A 54 4.01 8.93 16.26
N LEU A 55 3.24 9.76 16.97
CA LEU A 55 3.64 11.09 17.42
C LEU A 55 4.05 11.13 18.90
N ASP A 56 3.87 10.05 19.65
CA ASP A 56 4.19 10.02 21.08
C ASP A 56 5.70 10.03 21.32
N TRP A 57 6.17 10.88 22.22
CA TRP A 57 7.58 11.13 22.49
C TRP A 57 7.99 10.48 23.80
N SER A 58 8.70 9.36 23.71
CA SER A 58 9.28 8.70 24.88
C SER A 58 10.80 8.85 24.90
N LEU A 59 11.32 9.91 25.54
CA LEU A 59 12.77 10.07 25.75
C LEU A 59 13.41 8.88 26.49
N LYS A 60 12.60 8.15 27.26
CA LYS A 60 13.03 6.96 28.01
C LYS A 60 13.40 5.80 27.08
N ASN A 61 12.77 5.71 25.91
CA ASN A 61 12.99 4.65 24.93
C ASN A 61 13.81 5.14 23.73
N LYS A 62 14.58 6.22 23.84
CA LYS A 62 15.37 6.78 22.74
C LYS A 62 16.39 5.77 22.19
N LEU A 63 16.44 5.59 20.86
CA LEU A 63 17.29 4.60 20.17
C LEU A 63 17.15 3.17 20.73
N ALA A 64 15.96 2.79 21.21
CA ALA A 64 15.69 1.40 21.54
C ALA A 64 15.87 0.52 20.31
N SER A 65 16.59 -0.58 20.49
CA SER A 65 16.73 -1.63 19.47
C SER A 65 15.40 -2.34 19.23
N PRO A 66 15.22 -3.04 18.09
CA PRO A 66 14.02 -3.81 17.80
C PRO A 66 13.69 -4.79 18.93
N ASN A 67 12.47 -4.72 19.45
CA ASN A 67 11.98 -5.59 20.51
C ASN A 67 10.49 -5.94 20.28
N GLY A 68 9.89 -6.74 21.17
CA GLY A 68 8.50 -7.18 21.03
C GLY A 68 7.45 -6.05 21.09
N GLU A 69 7.82 -4.89 21.63
CA GLU A 69 6.98 -3.69 21.74
C GLU A 69 7.20 -2.76 20.53
N PHE A 70 8.46 -2.51 20.17
CA PHE A 70 8.89 -1.73 19.02
C PHE A 70 9.50 -2.65 17.96
N TRP A 71 8.68 -3.13 17.02
CA TRP A 71 9.09 -4.12 16.01
C TRP A 71 10.30 -3.69 15.17
N LEU A 72 10.41 -2.39 14.88
CA LEU A 72 11.55 -1.80 14.18
C LEU A 72 12.43 -0.94 15.10
N GLY A 73 12.18 -0.96 16.40
CA GLY A 73 12.81 -0.06 17.36
C GLY A 73 12.25 1.36 17.28
N THR A 74 12.99 2.29 17.87
CA THR A 74 12.57 3.69 18.00
C THR A 74 13.59 4.67 17.43
N ASP A 75 13.12 5.85 17.03
CA ASP A 75 13.96 6.94 16.53
C ASP A 75 14.75 7.68 17.64
N ASP A 76 15.52 8.70 17.24
CA ASP A 76 16.21 9.68 18.09
C ASP A 76 15.32 10.40 19.12
N LYS A 77 14.01 10.41 18.89
CA LYS A 77 13.01 10.97 19.80
C LYS A 77 12.23 9.90 20.59
N GLY A 78 12.62 8.63 20.46
CA GLY A 78 11.94 7.51 21.12
C GLY A 78 10.55 7.22 20.57
N ARG A 79 10.30 7.60 19.30
CA ARG A 79 9.06 7.31 18.57
C ARG A 79 9.16 5.95 17.90
N ASP A 80 8.06 5.20 17.88
CA ASP A 80 7.99 3.90 17.18
C ASP A 80 8.21 4.07 15.66
N LEU A 81 9.26 3.42 15.15
CA LEU A 81 9.63 3.47 13.74
C LEU A 81 8.65 2.70 12.86
N TRP A 82 8.12 1.57 13.34
CA TRP A 82 7.11 0.77 12.63
C TRP A 82 5.83 1.58 12.43
N ALA A 83 5.39 2.25 13.49
CA ALA A 83 4.20 3.07 13.41
C ALA A 83 4.32 4.23 12.43
N ARG A 84 5.47 4.90 12.44
CA ARG A 84 5.75 6.00 11.52
C ARG A 84 5.85 5.57 10.06
N MET A 85 6.47 4.43 9.78
CA MET A 85 6.54 3.91 8.41
C MET A 85 5.14 3.56 7.88
N THR A 86 4.33 2.88 8.69
CA THR A 86 3.00 2.42 8.28
C THR A 86 2.04 3.60 8.08
N MET A 87 2.03 4.56 9.01
CA MET A 87 1.23 5.78 8.87
C MET A 87 1.75 6.69 7.75
N GLY A 88 3.07 6.77 7.55
CA GLY A 88 3.67 7.48 6.42
C GLY A 88 3.25 6.88 5.07
N ALA A 89 3.21 5.55 4.95
CA ALA A 89 2.76 4.86 3.76
C ALA A 89 1.31 5.23 3.39
N ARG A 90 0.40 5.31 4.37
CA ARG A 90 -0.98 5.78 4.17
C ARG A 90 -1.04 7.18 3.59
N VAL A 91 -0.29 8.12 4.18
CA VAL A 91 -0.25 9.52 3.70
C VAL A 91 0.32 9.60 2.29
N SER A 92 1.43 8.91 2.00
CA SER A 92 2.02 8.88 0.65
C SER A 92 1.05 8.35 -0.40
N LEU A 93 0.27 7.32 -0.06
CA LEU A 93 -0.69 6.71 -0.97
C LEU A 93 -1.88 7.64 -1.24
N GLN A 94 -2.37 8.34 -0.21
CA GLN A 94 -3.40 9.37 -0.36
C GLN A 94 -2.93 10.53 -1.25
N VAL A 95 -1.75 11.09 -0.98
CA VAL A 95 -1.20 12.20 -1.77
C VAL A 95 -0.93 11.79 -3.21
N GLY A 96 -0.35 10.62 -3.44
CA GLY A 96 -0.11 10.09 -4.78
C GLY A 96 -1.42 9.88 -5.56
N PHE A 97 -2.43 9.30 -4.92
CA PHE A 97 -3.73 9.09 -5.53
C PHE A 97 -4.42 10.42 -5.89
N LEU A 98 -4.45 11.37 -4.96
CA LEU A 98 -5.02 12.70 -5.20
C LEU A 98 -4.30 13.43 -6.31
N SER A 99 -2.96 13.39 -6.32
CA SER A 99 -2.14 14.02 -7.36
C SER A 99 -2.50 13.51 -8.77
N VAL A 100 -2.61 12.19 -8.94
CA VAL A 100 -3.02 11.59 -10.23
C VAL A 100 -4.46 11.94 -10.58
N ALA A 101 -5.38 11.88 -9.62
CA ALA A 101 -6.79 12.20 -9.85
C ALA A 101 -6.97 13.66 -10.32
N PHE A 102 -6.29 14.61 -9.68
CA PHE A 102 -6.32 16.01 -10.10
C PHE A 102 -5.58 16.25 -11.40
N GLY A 103 -4.39 15.67 -11.57
CA GLY A 103 -3.58 15.84 -12.78
C GLY A 103 -4.28 15.30 -14.03
N SER A 104 -4.86 14.09 -13.96
CA SER A 104 -5.60 13.50 -15.08
C SER A 104 -7.00 14.06 -15.26
N GLY A 105 -7.65 14.52 -14.18
CA GLY A 105 -9.02 15.04 -14.24
C GLY A 105 -9.11 16.52 -14.65
N LEU A 106 -8.21 17.37 -14.17
CA LEU A 106 -8.20 18.80 -14.46
C LEU A 106 -7.20 19.20 -15.56
N GLY A 107 -6.15 18.41 -15.76
CA GLY A 107 -5.10 18.67 -16.76
C GLY A 107 -5.20 17.85 -18.04
N GLY A 108 -6.10 16.86 -18.09
CA GLY A 108 -6.34 15.98 -19.25
C GLY A 108 -7.37 16.54 -20.23
#